data_AF-A0A543IYN4-F1
#
_entry.id   AF-A0A543IYN4-F1
#
_cell.length_a   1.000
_cell.length_b   1.000
_cell.length_c   1.000
_cell.angle_alpha   90.00
_cell.angle_beta   90.00
_cell.angle_gamma   90.00
#
_symmetry.space_group_name_H-M   'P 1'
#
loop_
_entity.id
_entity.type
_entity.pdbx_description
1 polymer ?
#
loop_
_entity_poly.entity_id
_entity_poly.type
_entity_poly.pdbx_seq_one_letter_code
_entity_poly.pdbx_strand_id
1 'polypeptide(L)'
;MPGVWSELTGAVPPGVTEALQLADGFDRALAHGLGRLGEEHVAALEALAAAMAATPLGDRVAEAVTKVAAGAAAEEHLVALAGARTALFGAVHDALLARLDAVLGRTRAEWREPAAAGPYGSENLLAGLRSWLHELAVAGWRGVDHDLAAASSQVIEAMLAEPGLRRAAVLADGLAAELYAACGVLDRIPARRWADLWARALLLTHVGPDGRSPLAAEPAGTVSGRLLVLGVDVHEHPTAVQLQVHALLEAGDGPPRLVRTAVGATKVDTVVGPALWQLFDAHPVLLGALAGRLTLEVTDLPLLPGGDLIWHDDRARAGEPADPFVTARVGLAGATAPAVPPLERHPVRIAEPVLLEGYTAVTGEDDTLTFVLDGDDPDGALPVAVDRLPSCGPLTPKLVARSKACIGLLRWDAGRWSLQPLAVQVRAKGGVTGTHTGDWAQGPTDPKAAKAAARHGNPVAVLRERAGRLLRR
;
A
#
# COMPACT_ATOMS: atom_id res chain seq x y z
N MET A 1 -7.27 23.60 15.36
CA MET A 1 -7.10 23.32 16.79
C MET A 1 -5.60 23.26 17.03
N PRO A 2 -5.03 24.17 17.84
CA PRO A 2 -3.61 24.12 18.20
C PRO A 2 -3.29 22.81 18.94
N GLY A 3 -2.16 22.18 18.64
CA GLY A 3 -1.61 21.01 19.36
C GLY A 3 -1.94 19.64 18.78
N VAL A 4 -2.89 19.52 17.85
CA VAL A 4 -3.35 18.25 17.25
C VAL A 4 -2.19 17.46 16.63
N TRP A 5 -1.30 18.15 15.92
CA TRP A 5 -0.20 17.51 15.21
C TRP A 5 0.95 17.15 16.14
N SER A 6 1.25 17.99 17.12
CA SER A 6 2.19 17.67 18.20
C SER A 6 1.74 16.43 19.01
N GLU A 7 0.44 16.27 19.25
CA GLU A 7 -0.10 15.06 19.88
C GLU A 7 0.07 13.80 19.01
N LEU A 8 -0.10 13.93 17.69
CA LEU A 8 0.10 12.83 16.74
C LEU A 8 1.58 12.46 16.57
N THR A 9 2.45 13.46 16.40
CA THR A 9 3.89 13.30 16.09
C THR A 9 4.76 13.18 17.34
N GLY A 10 4.20 13.40 18.53
CA GLY A 10 4.87 13.25 19.82
C GLY A 10 5.22 11.80 20.17
N ALA A 11 5.25 11.48 21.47
CA ALA A 11 5.69 10.17 21.94
C ALA A 11 4.86 9.02 21.36
N VAL A 12 5.51 8.03 20.74
CA VAL A 12 4.89 6.84 20.13
C VAL A 12 3.97 6.10 21.13
N PRO A 13 2.83 5.50 20.70
CA PRO A 13 1.95 4.79 21.63
C PRO A 13 2.67 3.69 22.42
N PRO A 14 2.26 3.42 23.68
CA PRO A 14 2.87 2.36 24.50
C PRO A 14 2.88 1.00 23.80
N GLY A 15 3.97 0.25 23.93
CA GLY A 15 4.11 -1.10 23.36
C GLY A 15 4.49 -1.13 21.88
N VAL A 16 4.39 -0.02 21.15
CA VAL A 16 4.76 0.03 19.72
C VAL A 16 6.25 -0.19 19.53
N THR A 17 7.09 0.49 20.31
CA THR A 17 8.55 0.35 20.21
C THR A 17 8.99 -1.08 20.51
N GLU A 18 8.44 -1.69 21.56
CA GLU A 18 8.71 -3.06 21.97
C GLU A 18 8.27 -4.06 20.89
N ALA A 19 7.07 -3.87 20.30
CA ALA A 19 6.58 -4.72 19.22
C ALA A 19 7.46 -4.64 17.96
N LEU A 20 7.93 -3.44 17.60
CA LEU A 20 8.84 -3.25 16.47
C LEU A 20 10.19 -3.92 16.72
N GLN A 21 10.72 -3.83 17.94
CA GLN A 21 11.97 -4.49 18.34
C GLN A 21 11.87 -6.02 18.28
N LEU A 22 10.75 -6.61 18.73
CA LEU A 22 10.50 -8.04 18.57
C LEU A 22 10.50 -8.44 17.09
N ALA A 23 9.84 -7.64 16.26
CA ALA A 23 9.81 -7.87 14.84
C ALA A 23 11.20 -7.66 14.20
N ASP A 24 12.03 -6.74 14.68
CA ASP A 24 13.43 -6.57 14.20
C ASP A 24 14.27 -7.80 14.55
N GLY A 25 14.06 -8.40 15.73
CA GLY A 25 14.69 -9.66 16.13
C GLY A 25 14.33 -10.80 15.17
N PHE A 26 13.04 -10.96 14.88
CA PHE A 26 12.57 -11.95 13.91
C PHE A 26 13.17 -11.72 12.51
N ASP A 27 13.17 -10.47 12.03
CA ASP A 27 13.66 -10.15 10.69
C ASP A 27 15.17 -10.39 10.54
N ARG A 28 15.93 -10.19 11.62
CA ARG A 28 17.36 -10.55 11.65
C ARG A 28 17.56 -12.07 11.59
N ALA A 29 16.76 -12.84 12.32
CA ALA A 29 16.78 -14.30 12.24
C ALA A 29 16.46 -14.81 10.82
N LEU A 30 15.43 -14.24 10.18
CA LEU A 30 15.08 -14.57 8.79
C LEU A 30 16.17 -14.14 7.80
N ALA A 31 16.81 -12.99 8.02
CA ALA A 31 17.94 -12.53 7.21
C ALA A 31 19.20 -13.40 7.35
N HIS A 32 19.35 -14.11 8.46
CA HIS A 32 20.42 -15.09 8.67
C HIS A 32 20.08 -16.45 8.07
N GLY A 33 18.81 -16.86 8.16
CA GLY A 33 18.30 -18.15 7.70
C GLY A 33 17.91 -19.06 8.86
N LEU A 34 16.72 -19.64 8.78
CA LEU A 34 16.14 -20.48 9.83
C LEU A 34 16.70 -21.90 9.85
N GLY A 35 17.45 -22.30 8.81
CA GLY A 35 18.06 -23.64 8.75
C GLY A 35 19.21 -23.86 9.72
N ARG A 36 19.87 -22.79 10.18
CA ARG A 36 21.01 -22.85 11.12
C ARG A 36 21.03 -21.61 12.00
N LEU A 37 20.26 -21.62 13.09
CA LEU A 37 20.23 -20.49 14.00
C LEU A 37 21.35 -20.57 15.05
N GLY A 38 21.99 -19.43 15.29
CA GLY A 38 22.81 -19.20 16.48
C GLY A 38 21.95 -18.82 17.70
N GLU A 39 22.55 -18.85 18.88
CA GLU A 39 21.88 -18.59 20.17
C GLU A 39 21.10 -17.26 20.20
N GLU A 40 21.67 -16.19 19.63
CA GLU A 40 21.02 -14.88 19.57
C GLU A 40 19.69 -14.92 18.77
N HIS A 41 19.69 -15.62 17.63
CA HIS A 41 18.51 -15.72 16.78
C HIS A 41 17.44 -16.61 17.42
N VAL A 42 17.83 -17.68 18.13
CA VAL A 42 16.91 -18.50 18.92
C VAL A 42 16.26 -17.66 20.02
N ALA A 43 17.04 -16.90 20.79
CA ALA A 43 16.52 -16.03 21.85
C ALA A 43 15.53 -14.97 21.31
N ALA A 44 15.78 -14.42 20.10
CA ALA A 44 14.85 -13.50 19.46
C ALA A 44 13.50 -14.16 19.11
N LEU A 45 13.53 -15.41 18.65
CA LEU A 45 12.31 -16.18 18.37
C LEU A 45 11.57 -16.57 19.66
N GLU A 46 12.29 -16.93 20.72
CA GLU A 46 11.70 -17.20 22.04
C GLU A 46 11.03 -15.95 22.64
N ALA A 47 11.62 -14.77 22.47
CA ALA A 47 11.00 -13.51 22.87
C ALA A 47 9.69 -13.24 22.11
N LEU A 48 9.64 -13.55 20.80
CA LEU A 48 8.41 -13.49 20.02
C LEU A 48 7.36 -14.48 20.55
N ALA A 49 7.73 -15.72 20.84
CA ALA A 49 6.82 -16.70 21.42
C ALA A 49 6.28 -16.26 22.79
N ALA A 50 7.13 -15.69 23.64
CA ALA A 50 6.72 -15.15 24.94
C ALA A 50 5.70 -14.01 24.79
N ALA A 51 5.90 -13.10 23.83
CA ALA A 51 4.93 -12.04 23.54
C ALA A 51 3.58 -12.58 23.06
N MET A 52 3.56 -13.73 22.39
CA MET A 52 2.34 -14.38 21.89
C MET A 52 1.65 -15.29 22.92
N ALA A 53 2.27 -15.55 24.08
CA ALA A 53 1.81 -16.58 25.02
C ALA A 53 0.36 -16.37 25.53
N ALA A 54 -0.07 -15.11 25.67
CA ALA A 54 -1.43 -14.77 26.10
C ALA A 54 -2.44 -14.65 24.94
N THR A 55 -2.02 -14.96 23.71
CA THR A 55 -2.85 -14.85 22.50
C THR A 55 -3.31 -16.24 22.02
N PRO A 56 -4.34 -16.31 21.15
CA PRO A 56 -4.73 -17.58 20.51
C PRO A 56 -3.63 -18.25 19.68
N LEU A 57 -2.55 -17.53 19.33
CA LEU A 57 -1.40 -18.07 18.59
C LEU A 57 -0.34 -18.69 19.50
N GLY A 58 -0.40 -18.48 20.82
CA GLY A 58 0.68 -18.78 21.77
C GLY A 58 1.26 -20.19 21.63
N ASP A 59 0.42 -21.21 21.75
CA ASP A 59 0.87 -22.62 21.69
C ASP A 59 1.52 -22.96 20.34
N ARG A 60 0.93 -22.49 19.23
CA ARG A 60 1.43 -22.76 17.87
C ARG A 60 2.74 -22.07 17.59
N VAL A 61 2.91 -20.85 18.11
CA VAL A 61 4.16 -20.10 17.95
C VAL A 61 5.25 -20.72 18.82
N ALA A 62 4.95 -21.11 20.06
CA ALA A 62 5.91 -21.79 20.92
C ALA A 62 6.40 -23.12 20.32
N GLU A 63 5.47 -23.92 19.77
CA GLU A 63 5.81 -25.13 19.02
C GLU A 63 6.69 -24.80 17.80
N ALA A 64 6.32 -23.81 16.99
CA ALA A 64 7.09 -23.40 15.82
C ALA A 64 8.51 -22.97 16.17
N VAL A 65 8.69 -22.17 17.22
CA VAL A 65 10.02 -21.74 17.71
C VAL A 65 10.85 -22.95 18.15
N THR A 66 10.25 -23.89 18.88
CA THR A 66 10.94 -25.13 19.32
C THR A 66 11.42 -25.96 18.12
N LYS A 67 10.57 -26.10 17.09
CA LYS A 67 10.89 -26.88 15.88
C LYS A 67 11.94 -26.19 15.01
N VAL A 68 11.88 -24.88 14.89
CA VAL A 68 12.91 -24.09 14.19
C VAL A 68 14.25 -24.18 14.91
N ALA A 69 14.29 -24.04 16.23
CA ALA A 69 15.52 -24.17 17.01
C ALA A 69 16.14 -25.57 16.90
N ALA A 70 15.31 -26.62 16.76
CA ALA A 70 15.74 -27.99 16.54
C ALA A 70 16.11 -28.33 15.08
N GLY A 71 15.97 -27.39 14.13
CA GLY A 71 16.20 -27.64 12.70
C GLY A 71 15.18 -28.57 12.05
N ALA A 72 13.96 -28.66 12.62
CA ALA A 72 12.90 -29.59 12.23
C ALA A 72 11.59 -28.86 11.84
N ALA A 73 11.69 -27.59 11.44
CA ALA A 73 10.53 -26.80 11.06
C ALA A 73 9.96 -27.23 9.71
N ALA A 74 8.69 -27.61 9.72
CA ALA A 74 7.84 -27.77 8.53
C ALA A 74 7.08 -26.47 8.19
N GLU A 75 6.37 -26.47 7.06
CA GLU A 75 5.64 -25.32 6.51
C GLU A 75 4.68 -24.66 7.50
N GLU A 76 3.91 -25.47 8.25
CA GLU A 76 2.94 -24.98 9.24
C GLU A 76 3.59 -24.15 10.36
N HIS A 77 4.86 -24.44 10.69
CA HIS A 77 5.62 -23.68 11.67
C HIS A 77 6.01 -22.30 11.11
N LEU A 78 6.37 -22.23 9.83
CA LEU A 78 6.65 -20.95 9.16
C LEU A 78 5.38 -20.10 9.04
N VAL A 79 4.24 -20.72 8.75
CA VAL A 79 2.93 -20.04 8.73
C VAL A 79 2.60 -19.46 10.10
N ALA A 80 2.80 -20.23 11.19
CA ALA A 80 2.58 -19.74 12.55
C ALA A 80 3.47 -18.53 12.89
N LEU A 81 4.75 -18.57 12.51
CA LEU A 81 5.70 -17.47 12.71
C LEU A 81 5.34 -16.22 11.88
N ALA A 82 4.98 -16.39 10.60
CA ALA A 82 4.49 -15.30 9.76
C ALA A 82 3.20 -14.68 10.32
N GLY A 83 2.31 -15.52 10.87
CA GLY A 83 1.10 -15.09 11.57
C GLY A 83 1.41 -14.26 12.81
N ALA A 84 2.32 -14.72 13.67
CA ALA A 84 2.76 -13.99 14.86
C ALA A 84 3.35 -12.62 14.53
N ARG A 85 4.26 -12.58 13.54
CA ARG A 85 4.85 -11.33 13.05
C ARG A 85 3.78 -10.37 12.52
N THR A 86 2.84 -10.88 11.71
CA THR A 86 1.74 -10.08 11.16
C THR A 86 0.81 -9.58 12.27
N ALA A 87 0.55 -10.37 13.31
CA ALA A 87 -0.25 -9.98 14.46
C ALA A 87 0.41 -8.85 15.27
N LEU A 88 1.74 -8.88 15.46
CA LEU A 88 2.48 -7.77 16.09
C LEU A 88 2.30 -6.47 15.29
N PHE A 89 2.44 -6.52 13.97
CA PHE A 89 2.20 -5.36 13.12
C PHE A 89 0.74 -4.91 13.12
N GLY A 90 -0.19 -5.85 13.27
CA GLY A 90 -1.60 -5.55 13.49
C GLY A 90 -1.83 -4.75 14.77
N ALA A 91 -1.19 -5.13 15.87
CA ALA A 91 -1.26 -4.41 17.14
C ALA A 91 -0.63 -3.00 17.04
N VAL A 92 0.52 -2.87 16.38
CA VAL A 92 1.16 -1.56 16.11
C VAL A 92 0.25 -0.68 15.26
N HIS A 93 -0.29 -1.22 14.18
CA HIS A 93 -1.22 -0.54 13.30
C HIS A 93 -2.44 -0.03 14.09
N ASP A 94 -3.07 -0.89 14.89
CA ASP A 94 -4.29 -0.55 15.62
C ASP A 94 -4.01 0.53 16.69
N ALA A 95 -2.86 0.48 17.37
CA ALA A 95 -2.46 1.51 18.34
C ALA A 95 -2.22 2.88 17.67
N LEU A 96 -1.54 2.89 16.51
CA LEU A 96 -1.29 4.11 15.74
C LEU A 96 -2.59 4.68 15.17
N LEU A 97 -3.45 3.83 14.62
CA LEU A 97 -4.69 4.23 14.00
C LEU A 97 -5.71 4.72 15.03
N ALA A 98 -5.78 4.09 16.21
CA ALA A 98 -6.62 4.56 17.30
C ALA A 98 -6.22 5.97 17.77
N ARG A 99 -4.91 6.25 17.87
CA ARG A 99 -4.44 7.61 18.16
C ARG A 99 -4.82 8.60 17.06
N LEU A 100 -4.58 8.23 15.80
CA LEU A 100 -4.93 9.08 14.65
C LEU A 100 -6.42 9.39 14.65
N ASP A 101 -7.28 8.39 14.85
CA ASP A 101 -8.73 8.56 14.87
C ASP A 101 -9.16 9.45 16.04
N ALA A 102 -8.56 9.29 17.23
CA ALA A 102 -8.84 10.16 18.39
C ALA A 102 -8.45 11.63 18.12
N VAL A 103 -7.25 11.86 17.59
CA VAL A 103 -6.71 13.19 17.28
C VAL A 103 -7.52 13.89 16.18
N LEU A 104 -7.96 13.15 15.16
CA LEU A 104 -8.73 13.70 14.04
C LEU A 104 -10.26 13.69 14.29
N GLY A 105 -10.72 13.12 15.40
CA GLY A 105 -12.15 12.90 15.67
C GLY A 105 -12.83 11.98 14.66
N ARG A 106 -12.08 11.06 14.05
CA ARG A 106 -12.54 10.20 12.96
C ARG A 106 -13.28 8.99 13.50
N THR A 107 -14.44 8.71 12.90
CA THR A 107 -15.20 7.48 13.18
C THR A 107 -14.82 6.40 12.19
N ARG A 108 -14.66 5.16 12.66
CA ARG A 108 -14.32 4.00 11.85
C ARG A 108 -15.37 2.90 11.97
N ALA A 109 -15.68 2.26 10.85
CA ALA A 109 -16.56 1.09 10.85
C ALA A 109 -15.92 -0.07 11.60
N GLU A 110 -16.74 -0.84 12.30
CA GLU A 110 -16.31 -2.06 12.97
C GLU A 110 -15.98 -3.17 11.94
N TRP A 111 -14.91 -3.91 12.18
CA TRP A 111 -14.58 -5.07 11.35
C TRP A 111 -15.59 -6.19 11.58
N ARG A 112 -16.15 -6.70 10.47
CA ARG A 112 -16.99 -7.90 10.46
C ARG A 112 -16.36 -8.92 9.54
N GLU A 113 -16.15 -10.12 10.06
CA GLU A 113 -15.63 -11.22 9.25
C GLU A 113 -16.62 -11.53 8.11
N PRO A 114 -16.17 -11.50 6.85
CA PRO A 114 -17.00 -11.87 5.72
C PRO A 114 -17.44 -13.33 5.81
N ALA A 115 -18.54 -13.66 5.15
CA ALA A 115 -18.93 -15.06 4.96
C ALA A 115 -17.80 -15.83 4.25
N ALA A 116 -17.64 -17.10 4.61
CA ALA A 116 -16.70 -17.98 3.93
C ALA A 116 -17.05 -18.03 2.44
N ALA A 117 -16.08 -17.68 1.60
CA ALA A 117 -16.12 -18.05 0.20
C ALA A 117 -16.00 -19.58 0.06
N GLY A 118 -16.45 -20.11 -1.07
CA GLY A 118 -16.28 -21.53 -1.39
C GLY A 118 -14.81 -21.96 -1.43
N PRO A 119 -14.54 -23.28 -1.47
CA PRO A 119 -13.17 -23.79 -1.53
C PRO A 119 -12.43 -23.19 -2.72
N TYR A 120 -11.21 -22.73 -2.45
CA TYR A 120 -10.39 -22.08 -3.45
C TYR A 120 -9.69 -23.14 -4.33
N GLY A 121 -9.75 -22.96 -5.65
CA GLY A 121 -9.04 -23.82 -6.60
C GLY A 121 -7.52 -23.60 -6.59
N SER A 122 -6.76 -24.46 -7.25
CA SER A 122 -5.33 -24.25 -7.52
C SER A 122 -4.37 -24.41 -6.32
N GLU A 123 -4.71 -25.29 -5.37
CA GLU A 123 -3.85 -25.63 -4.23
C GLU A 123 -2.43 -26.07 -4.64
N ASN A 124 -2.29 -26.75 -5.79
CA ASN A 124 -0.98 -27.14 -6.32
C ASN A 124 -0.07 -25.93 -6.62
N LEU A 125 -0.62 -24.83 -7.15
CA LEU A 125 0.14 -23.60 -7.40
C LEU A 125 0.48 -22.89 -6.09
N LEU A 126 -0.46 -22.84 -5.16
CA LEU A 126 -0.23 -22.26 -3.83
C LEU A 126 0.87 -23.02 -3.08
N ALA A 127 0.81 -24.36 -3.07
CA ALA A 127 1.82 -25.21 -2.47
C ALA A 127 3.20 -25.03 -3.12
N GLY A 128 3.27 -24.90 -4.46
CA GLY A 128 4.51 -24.60 -5.17
C GLY A 128 5.15 -23.29 -4.71
N LEU A 129 4.35 -22.22 -4.56
CA LEU A 129 4.86 -20.95 -4.06
C LEU A 129 5.27 -21.03 -2.57
N ARG A 130 4.53 -21.76 -1.73
CA ARG A 130 4.88 -21.98 -0.32
C ARG A 130 6.18 -22.77 -0.14
N SER A 131 6.43 -23.76 -1.00
CA SER A 131 7.70 -24.50 -1.04
C SER A 131 8.88 -23.55 -1.28
N TRP A 132 8.78 -22.66 -2.26
CA TRP A 132 9.83 -21.66 -2.52
C TRP A 132 10.01 -20.70 -1.34
N LEU A 133 8.91 -20.20 -0.75
CA LEU A 133 8.98 -19.34 0.43
C LEU A 133 9.61 -20.05 1.64
N HIS A 134 9.40 -21.36 1.78
CA HIS A 134 10.07 -22.18 2.79
C HIS A 134 11.58 -22.23 2.54
N GLU A 135 12.01 -22.55 1.32
CA GLU A 135 13.42 -22.60 0.95
C GLU A 135 14.13 -21.27 1.19
N LEU A 136 13.47 -20.15 0.84
CA LEU A 136 13.96 -18.80 1.15
C LEU A 136 14.17 -18.58 2.66
N ALA A 137 13.22 -19.01 3.49
CA ALA A 137 13.33 -18.84 4.94
C ALA A 137 14.45 -19.70 5.53
N VAL A 138 14.65 -20.92 5.02
CA VAL A 138 15.72 -21.83 5.45
C VAL A 138 17.09 -21.27 5.06
N ALA A 139 17.25 -20.83 3.81
CA ALA A 139 18.51 -20.27 3.29
C ALA A 139 18.84 -18.91 3.94
N GLY A 140 17.82 -18.10 4.21
CA GLY A 140 17.95 -16.72 4.64
C GLY A 140 18.41 -15.79 3.53
N TRP A 141 18.17 -14.48 3.68
CA TRP A 141 18.44 -13.48 2.64
C TRP A 141 19.89 -13.47 2.12
N ARG A 142 20.86 -13.81 2.99
CA ARG A 142 22.29 -13.88 2.62
C ARG A 142 22.66 -15.15 1.86
N GLY A 143 21.86 -16.20 1.99
CA GLY A 143 22.06 -17.49 1.32
C GLY A 143 21.36 -17.60 -0.03
N VAL A 144 20.62 -16.57 -0.46
CA VAL A 144 19.91 -16.58 -1.74
C VAL A 144 20.87 -16.28 -2.90
N ASP A 145 21.00 -17.22 -3.82
CA ASP A 145 21.66 -17.05 -5.11
C ASP A 145 20.66 -16.82 -6.24
N HIS A 146 21.16 -16.64 -7.46
CA HIS A 146 20.34 -16.40 -8.64
C HIS A 146 19.41 -17.57 -8.97
N ASP A 147 19.82 -18.81 -8.66
CA ASP A 147 19.04 -20.01 -8.94
C ASP A 147 17.84 -20.09 -8.00
N LEU A 148 18.05 -19.90 -6.69
CA LEU A 148 16.98 -19.86 -5.70
C LEU A 148 16.04 -18.65 -5.91
N ALA A 149 16.59 -17.49 -6.26
CA ALA A 149 15.77 -16.31 -6.57
C ALA A 149 14.86 -16.55 -7.80
N ALA A 150 15.35 -17.27 -8.82
CA ALA A 150 14.60 -17.56 -10.05
C ALA A 150 13.68 -18.80 -9.96
N ALA A 151 13.83 -19.64 -8.94
CA ALA A 151 13.13 -20.93 -8.82
C ALA A 151 11.59 -20.83 -8.85
N SER A 152 11.02 -19.68 -8.45
CA SER A 152 9.57 -19.46 -8.45
C SER A 152 8.98 -18.98 -9.79
N SER A 153 9.82 -18.73 -10.81
CA SER A 153 9.37 -18.08 -12.05
C SER A 153 8.18 -18.78 -12.72
N GLN A 154 8.24 -20.11 -12.86
CA GLN A 154 7.18 -20.89 -13.52
C GLN A 154 5.87 -20.90 -12.71
N VAL A 155 5.95 -21.02 -11.38
CA VAL A 155 4.74 -21.01 -10.55
C VAL A 155 4.11 -19.61 -10.53
N ILE A 156 4.93 -18.55 -10.49
CA ILE A 156 4.45 -17.16 -10.58
C ILE A 156 3.75 -16.92 -11.92
N GLU A 157 4.34 -17.35 -13.04
CA GLU A 157 3.74 -17.23 -14.37
C GLU A 157 2.37 -17.94 -14.45
N ALA A 158 2.29 -19.17 -13.94
CA ALA A 158 1.04 -19.92 -13.87
C ALA A 158 0.00 -19.24 -12.98
N MET A 159 0.42 -18.68 -11.83
CA MET A 159 -0.46 -17.92 -10.94
C MET A 159 -0.94 -16.60 -11.54
N LEU A 160 -0.13 -15.93 -12.37
CA LEU A 160 -0.55 -14.69 -13.06
C LEU A 160 -1.65 -14.95 -14.10
N ALA A 161 -1.67 -16.14 -14.71
CA ALA A 161 -2.72 -16.56 -15.62
C ALA A 161 -4.09 -16.66 -14.90
N GLU A 162 -4.10 -17.08 -13.64
CA GLU A 162 -5.30 -17.27 -12.81
C GLU A 162 -5.72 -15.96 -12.09
N PRO A 163 -6.85 -15.33 -12.45
CA PRO A 163 -7.22 -14.01 -11.92
C PRO A 163 -7.24 -13.88 -10.40
N GLY A 164 -7.74 -14.89 -9.68
CA GLY A 164 -7.80 -14.87 -8.21
C GLY A 164 -6.43 -14.97 -7.54
N LEU A 165 -5.41 -15.50 -8.24
CA LEU A 165 -4.06 -15.70 -7.70
C LEU A 165 -3.12 -14.52 -7.96
N ARG A 166 -3.49 -13.62 -8.88
CA ARG A 166 -2.66 -12.48 -9.31
C ARG A 166 -2.15 -11.63 -8.15
N ARG A 167 -2.95 -11.47 -7.10
CA ARG A 167 -2.53 -10.71 -5.92
C ARG A 167 -1.29 -11.31 -5.25
N ALA A 168 -1.31 -12.62 -5.02
CA ALA A 168 -0.15 -13.33 -4.44
C ALA A 168 1.00 -13.39 -5.45
N ALA A 169 0.70 -13.61 -6.73
CA ALA A 169 1.69 -13.71 -7.79
C ALA A 169 2.49 -12.41 -7.99
N VAL A 170 1.83 -11.25 -8.05
CA VAL A 170 2.50 -9.95 -8.20
C VAL A 170 3.39 -9.62 -7.00
N LEU A 171 2.95 -10.00 -5.80
CA LEU A 171 3.74 -9.82 -4.60
C LEU A 171 4.99 -10.71 -4.61
N ALA A 172 4.83 -11.98 -4.99
CA ALA A 172 5.94 -12.93 -5.15
C ALA A 172 6.91 -12.51 -6.28
N ASP A 173 6.40 -12.02 -7.40
CA ASP A 173 7.18 -11.47 -8.52
C ASP A 173 8.07 -10.31 -8.04
N GLY A 174 7.50 -9.35 -7.31
CA GLY A 174 8.25 -8.23 -6.74
C GLY A 174 9.34 -8.70 -5.75
N LEU A 175 9.04 -9.66 -4.89
CA LEU A 175 10.04 -10.25 -3.98
C LEU A 175 11.17 -10.95 -4.76
N ALA A 176 10.82 -11.80 -5.73
CA ALA A 176 11.78 -12.53 -6.55
C ALA A 176 12.68 -11.57 -7.34
N ALA A 177 12.11 -10.52 -7.94
CA ALA A 177 12.84 -9.51 -8.68
C ALA A 177 13.85 -8.75 -7.80
N GLU A 178 13.46 -8.38 -6.58
CA GLU A 178 14.37 -7.71 -5.64
C GLU A 178 15.48 -8.61 -5.14
N LEU A 179 15.16 -9.86 -4.83
CA LEU A 179 16.16 -10.85 -4.42
C LEU A 179 17.16 -11.09 -5.56
N TYR A 180 16.67 -11.29 -6.78
CA TYR A 180 17.51 -11.50 -7.97
C TYR A 180 18.43 -10.30 -8.22
N ALA A 181 17.90 -9.07 -8.15
CA ALA A 181 18.70 -7.85 -8.32
C ALA A 181 19.74 -7.65 -7.21
N ALA A 182 19.52 -8.24 -6.04
CA ALA A 182 20.39 -8.13 -4.88
C ALA A 182 21.51 -9.20 -4.80
N CYS A 183 21.39 -10.30 -5.55
CA CYS A 183 22.29 -11.45 -5.48
C CYS A 183 23.76 -11.05 -5.67
N GLY A 184 24.54 -11.09 -4.58
CA GLY A 184 25.98 -10.83 -4.58
C GLY A 184 26.40 -9.36 -4.60
N VAL A 185 25.47 -8.40 -4.45
CA VAL A 185 25.76 -6.97 -4.66
C VAL A 185 25.36 -6.07 -3.48
N LEU A 186 24.50 -6.51 -2.55
CA LEU A 186 24.01 -5.64 -1.48
C LEU A 186 24.94 -5.56 -0.26
N ASP A 187 25.45 -4.35 0.02
CA ASP A 187 26.08 -3.99 1.29
C ASP A 187 25.09 -4.00 2.47
N ARG A 188 23.79 -3.74 2.19
CA ARG A 188 22.73 -3.66 3.20
C ARG A 188 21.47 -4.39 2.74
N ILE A 189 20.98 -5.28 3.60
CA ILE A 189 19.75 -6.05 3.37
C ILE A 189 18.54 -5.26 3.88
N PRO A 190 17.48 -5.06 3.07
CA PRO A 190 16.24 -4.44 3.51
C PRO A 190 15.37 -5.45 4.30
N ALA A 191 15.91 -5.96 5.41
CA ALA A 191 15.38 -7.13 6.13
C ALA A 191 13.89 -6.99 6.48
N ARG A 192 13.49 -5.80 6.95
CA ARG A 192 12.08 -5.48 7.27
C ARG A 192 11.16 -5.69 6.08
N ARG A 193 11.53 -5.09 4.95
CA ARG A 193 10.73 -5.08 3.74
C ARG A 193 10.58 -6.48 3.15
N TRP A 194 11.68 -7.23 3.08
CA TRP A 194 11.63 -8.60 2.56
C TRP A 194 10.90 -9.56 3.49
N ALA A 195 11.01 -9.37 4.81
CA ALA A 195 10.22 -10.13 5.77
C ALA A 195 8.71 -9.78 5.69
N ASP A 196 8.35 -8.52 5.43
CA ASP A 196 6.95 -8.11 5.17
C ASP A 196 6.40 -8.83 3.94
N LEU A 197 7.14 -8.82 2.82
CA LEU A 197 6.74 -9.51 1.60
C LEU A 197 6.65 -11.02 1.81
N TRP A 198 7.66 -11.64 2.41
CA TRP A 198 7.67 -13.07 2.68
C TRP A 198 6.49 -13.52 3.56
N ALA A 199 6.28 -12.85 4.69
CA ALA A 199 5.20 -13.18 5.60
C ALA A 199 3.84 -13.01 4.93
N ARG A 200 3.70 -11.94 4.13
CA ARG A 200 2.47 -11.68 3.41
C ARG A 200 2.19 -12.70 2.30
N ALA A 201 3.20 -13.09 1.53
CA ALA A 201 3.09 -14.13 0.51
C ALA A 201 2.68 -15.47 1.15
N LEU A 202 3.31 -15.84 2.26
CA LEU A 202 3.05 -17.09 2.97
C LEU A 202 1.61 -17.14 3.52
N LEU A 203 1.15 -16.05 4.13
CA LEU A 203 -0.22 -16.00 4.65
C LEU A 203 -1.29 -15.94 3.55
N LEU A 204 -1.03 -15.25 2.43
CA LEU A 204 -1.96 -15.23 1.29
C LEU A 204 -2.09 -16.59 0.61
N THR A 205 -1.04 -17.40 0.64
CA THR A 205 -1.03 -18.71 0.00
C THR A 205 -1.52 -19.82 0.92
N HIS A 206 -1.67 -19.57 2.22
CA HIS A 206 -2.16 -20.56 3.17
C HIS A 206 -3.68 -20.74 3.04
N VAL A 207 -4.11 -22.00 2.89
CA VAL A 207 -5.52 -22.39 2.91
C VAL A 207 -5.81 -23.03 4.27
N GLY A 208 -6.79 -22.49 4.97
CA GLY A 208 -7.17 -22.94 6.31
C GLY A 208 -7.75 -24.36 6.30
N PRO A 209 -7.81 -25.04 7.47
CA PRO A 209 -8.37 -26.39 7.59
C PRO A 209 -9.82 -26.52 7.14
N ASP A 210 -10.56 -25.41 7.14
CA ASP A 210 -11.93 -25.28 6.67
C ASP A 210 -12.03 -24.94 5.17
N GLY A 211 -10.91 -24.99 4.45
CA GLY A 211 -10.82 -24.71 3.01
C GLY A 211 -10.83 -23.22 2.67
N ARG A 212 -10.79 -22.31 3.66
CA ARG A 212 -10.80 -20.86 3.43
C ARG A 212 -9.44 -20.39 2.93
N SER A 213 -9.46 -19.57 1.88
CA SER A 213 -8.28 -18.85 1.40
C SER A 213 -8.45 -17.35 1.60
N PRO A 214 -7.44 -16.63 2.11
CA PRO A 214 -7.44 -15.16 2.15
C PRO A 214 -7.50 -14.50 0.76
N LEU A 215 -7.23 -15.25 -0.31
CA LEU A 215 -7.37 -14.78 -1.69
C LEU A 215 -8.81 -14.84 -2.21
N ALA A 216 -9.68 -15.59 -1.52
CA ALA A 216 -11.08 -15.79 -1.91
C ALA A 216 -12.02 -14.69 -1.40
N ALA A 217 -11.53 -13.47 -1.13
CA ALA A 217 -12.35 -12.43 -0.50
C ALA A 217 -13.53 -12.04 -1.42
N GLU A 218 -14.73 -12.51 -1.10
CA GLU A 218 -15.96 -12.08 -1.76
C GLU A 218 -16.29 -10.62 -1.40
N PRO A 219 -16.87 -9.85 -2.34
CA PRO A 219 -17.39 -8.53 -2.02
C PRO A 219 -18.38 -8.60 -0.85
N ALA A 220 -18.31 -7.62 0.06
CA ALA A 220 -19.29 -7.46 1.13
C ALA A 220 -20.68 -7.08 0.60
N GLY A 221 -20.75 -6.61 -0.65
CA GLY A 221 -21.95 -6.26 -1.38
C GLY A 221 -21.62 -5.37 -2.58
N THR A 222 -22.64 -4.76 -3.16
CA THR A 222 -22.49 -3.71 -4.17
C THR A 222 -22.93 -2.36 -3.61
N VAL A 223 -22.43 -1.28 -4.19
CA VAL A 223 -22.83 0.08 -3.82
C VAL A 223 -23.06 0.97 -5.03
N SER A 224 -24.06 1.83 -4.91
CA SER A 224 -24.43 2.86 -5.88
C SER A 224 -24.45 4.21 -5.18
N GLY A 225 -24.06 5.27 -5.89
CA GLY A 225 -24.00 6.62 -5.33
C GLY A 225 -23.00 7.50 -6.05
N ARG A 226 -22.62 8.59 -5.39
CA ARG A 226 -21.70 9.59 -5.93
C ARG A 226 -20.34 9.48 -5.27
N LEU A 227 -19.29 9.36 -6.08
CA LEU A 227 -17.90 9.43 -5.64
C LEU A 227 -17.35 10.84 -5.87
N LEU A 228 -16.86 11.45 -4.79
CA LEU A 228 -16.16 12.72 -4.78
C LEU A 228 -14.66 12.46 -4.58
N VAL A 229 -13.86 12.66 -5.63
CA VAL A 229 -12.42 12.38 -5.61
C VAL A 229 -11.68 13.37 -4.72
N LEU A 230 -10.86 12.87 -3.80
CA LEU A 230 -9.95 13.65 -2.96
C LEU A 230 -8.56 13.76 -3.61
N GLY A 231 -8.07 12.67 -4.18
CA GLY A 231 -6.76 12.62 -4.82
C GLY A 231 -6.37 11.22 -5.29
N VAL A 232 -5.20 11.12 -5.93
CA VAL A 232 -4.68 9.86 -6.50
C VAL A 232 -3.26 9.63 -6.00
N ASP A 233 -3.03 8.47 -5.40
CA ASP A 233 -1.71 7.93 -5.09
C ASP A 233 -1.28 7.00 -6.24
N VAL A 234 0.01 7.01 -6.60
CA VAL A 234 0.54 6.20 -7.70
C VAL A 234 1.67 5.33 -7.16
N HIS A 235 1.47 4.02 -7.25
CA HIS A 235 2.43 3.01 -6.81
C HIS A 235 3.14 2.46 -8.03
N GLU A 236 4.43 2.74 -8.17
CA GLU A 236 5.24 2.31 -9.30
C GLU A 236 6.28 1.28 -8.86
N HIS A 237 6.29 0.13 -9.53
CA HIS A 237 7.30 -0.91 -9.48
C HIS A 237 7.88 -1.10 -10.89
N PRO A 238 9.12 -1.56 -11.08
CA PRO A 238 9.65 -1.83 -12.42
C PRO A 238 8.74 -2.68 -13.33
N THR A 239 8.02 -3.65 -12.77
CA THR A 239 7.14 -4.58 -13.51
C THR A 239 5.65 -4.25 -13.45
N ALA A 240 5.22 -3.33 -12.59
CA ALA A 240 3.80 -3.03 -12.37
C ALA A 240 3.57 -1.59 -11.90
N VAL A 241 2.40 -1.05 -12.21
CA VAL A 241 1.96 0.25 -11.70
C VAL A 241 0.51 0.17 -11.26
N GLN A 242 0.16 0.89 -10.20
CA GLN A 242 -1.20 1.02 -9.71
C GLN A 242 -1.55 2.48 -9.45
N LEU A 243 -2.72 2.90 -9.93
CA LEU A 243 -3.36 4.15 -9.53
C LEU A 243 -4.34 3.82 -8.41
N GLN A 244 -4.21 4.47 -7.26
CA GLN A 244 -5.12 4.35 -6.13
C GLN A 244 -5.82 5.68 -5.89
N VAL A 245 -7.12 5.71 -6.13
CA VAL A 245 -7.95 6.90 -5.97
C VAL A 245 -8.57 6.88 -4.58
N HIS A 246 -8.40 7.98 -3.84
CA HIS A 246 -9.06 8.21 -2.56
C HIS A 246 -10.27 9.11 -2.78
N ALA A 247 -11.43 8.72 -2.26
CA ALA A 247 -12.68 9.43 -2.49
C ALA A 247 -13.61 9.38 -1.27
N LEU A 248 -14.57 10.28 -1.26
CA LEU A 248 -15.77 10.18 -0.43
C LEU A 248 -16.89 9.57 -1.26
N LEU A 249 -17.55 8.55 -0.71
CA LEU A 249 -18.74 7.94 -1.28
C LEU A 249 -19.98 8.44 -0.53
N GLU A 250 -20.84 9.14 -1.26
CA GLU A 250 -22.18 9.50 -0.81
C GLU A 250 -23.17 8.46 -1.34
N ALA A 251 -23.64 7.60 -0.44
CA ALA A 251 -24.61 6.55 -0.75
C ALA A 251 -25.82 6.68 0.19
N GLY A 252 -26.98 7.00 -0.38
CA GLY A 252 -28.21 7.25 0.38
C GLY A 252 -28.11 8.48 1.30
N ASP A 253 -28.90 8.49 2.39
CA ASP A 253 -29.02 9.62 3.32
C ASP A 253 -28.03 9.58 4.50
N GLY A 254 -27.07 8.65 4.50
CA GLY A 254 -26.08 8.49 5.56
C GLY A 254 -24.87 9.43 5.43
N PRO A 255 -23.96 9.45 6.42
CA PRO A 255 -22.70 10.18 6.29
C PRO A 255 -21.87 9.63 5.13
N PRO A 256 -21.05 10.47 4.46
CA PRO A 256 -20.16 10.00 3.42
C PRO A 256 -19.17 8.97 3.99
N ARG A 257 -18.75 8.02 3.16
CA ARG A 257 -17.77 6.99 3.53
C ARG A 257 -16.44 7.28 2.85
N LEU A 258 -15.34 7.15 3.58
CA LEU A 258 -14.03 7.09 2.93
C LEU A 258 -13.93 5.76 2.19
N VAL A 259 -13.64 5.85 0.90
CA VAL A 259 -13.42 4.68 0.05
C VAL A 259 -12.14 4.88 -0.76
N ARG A 260 -11.59 3.76 -1.20
CA ARG A 260 -10.53 3.76 -2.22
C ARG A 260 -10.97 2.91 -3.38
N THR A 261 -10.51 3.24 -4.58
CA THR A 261 -10.57 2.34 -5.73
C THR A 261 -9.19 2.29 -6.37
N ALA A 262 -8.85 1.19 -7.00
CA ALA A 262 -7.56 1.05 -7.65
C ALA A 262 -7.68 0.36 -9.01
N VAL A 263 -6.86 0.82 -9.95
CA VAL A 263 -6.62 0.15 -11.24
C VAL A 263 -5.12 -0.07 -11.40
N GLY A 264 -4.75 -1.25 -11.89
CA GLY A 264 -3.36 -1.66 -12.04
C GLY A 264 -3.04 -2.11 -13.47
N ALA A 265 -1.79 -1.96 -13.86
CA ALA A 265 -1.29 -2.44 -15.14
C ALA A 265 0.12 -3.04 -14.97
N THR A 266 0.41 -4.08 -15.74
CA THR A 266 1.79 -4.56 -15.90
C THR A 266 2.56 -3.62 -16.81
N LYS A 267 3.86 -3.49 -16.58
CA LYS A 267 4.74 -2.67 -17.40
C LYS A 267 6.14 -3.27 -17.48
N VAL A 268 6.96 -2.71 -18.36
CA VAL A 268 8.41 -2.87 -18.32
C VAL A 268 9.03 -1.63 -17.67
N ASP A 269 10.23 -1.79 -17.14
CA ASP A 269 10.96 -0.77 -16.37
C ASP A 269 11.15 0.55 -17.14
N THR A 270 11.27 0.49 -18.46
CA THR A 270 11.42 1.66 -19.36
C THR A 270 10.15 2.52 -19.51
N VAL A 271 8.97 2.03 -19.15
CA VAL A 271 7.73 2.82 -19.20
C VAL A 271 7.61 3.63 -17.91
N VAL A 272 8.07 4.88 -17.91
CA VAL A 272 8.13 5.73 -16.71
C VAL A 272 7.49 7.11 -16.94
N GLY A 273 7.31 7.86 -15.85
CA GLY A 273 6.85 9.25 -15.90
C GLY A 273 5.48 9.37 -16.59
N PRO A 274 5.23 10.43 -17.39
CA PRO A 274 3.92 10.63 -18.02
C PRO A 274 3.40 9.48 -18.89
N ALA A 275 4.29 8.58 -19.38
CA ALA A 275 3.86 7.43 -20.17
C ALA A 275 3.04 6.41 -19.35
N LEU A 276 3.15 6.43 -18.02
CA LEU A 276 2.38 5.54 -17.13
C LEU A 276 0.87 5.70 -17.32
N TRP A 277 0.37 6.92 -17.51
CA TRP A 277 -1.06 7.17 -17.71
C TRP A 277 -1.63 6.44 -18.93
N GLN A 278 -0.80 6.18 -19.94
CA GLN A 278 -1.20 5.49 -21.17
C GLN A 278 -1.44 3.99 -20.96
N LEU A 279 -1.01 3.42 -19.84
CA LEU A 279 -1.26 2.01 -19.50
C LEU A 279 -2.71 1.76 -19.06
N PHE A 280 -3.45 2.82 -18.70
CA PHE A 280 -4.80 2.76 -18.15
C PHE A 280 -5.88 3.12 -19.17
N ASP A 281 -5.58 2.98 -20.46
CA ASP A 281 -6.50 3.28 -21.57
C ASP A 281 -7.81 2.47 -21.55
N ALA A 282 -7.83 1.34 -20.84
CA ALA A 282 -9.02 0.55 -20.55
C ALA A 282 -10.00 1.19 -19.55
N HIS A 283 -9.66 2.34 -18.94
CA HIS A 283 -10.46 3.02 -17.93
C HIS A 283 -10.77 4.49 -18.31
N PRO A 284 -11.38 4.74 -19.48
CA PRO A 284 -11.60 6.10 -19.98
C PRO A 284 -12.51 6.94 -19.08
N VAL A 285 -13.52 6.35 -18.42
CA VAL A 285 -14.40 7.10 -17.50
C VAL A 285 -13.62 7.57 -16.28
N LEU A 286 -12.83 6.68 -15.66
CA LEU A 286 -11.98 7.05 -14.52
C LEU A 286 -10.99 8.16 -14.89
N LEU A 287 -10.20 7.95 -15.95
CA LEU A 287 -9.19 8.91 -16.38
C LEU A 287 -9.81 10.25 -16.77
N GLY A 288 -10.98 10.23 -17.42
CA GLY A 288 -11.73 11.44 -17.80
C GLY A 288 -12.19 12.23 -16.57
N ALA A 289 -12.73 11.55 -15.56
CA ALA A 289 -13.14 12.19 -14.32
C ALA A 289 -11.97 12.76 -13.52
N LEU A 290 -10.83 12.05 -13.46
CA LEU A 290 -9.61 12.54 -12.80
C LEU A 290 -9.07 13.80 -13.48
N ALA A 291 -8.94 13.79 -14.81
CA ALA A 291 -8.46 14.94 -15.57
C ALA A 291 -9.43 16.14 -15.53
N GLY A 292 -10.73 15.86 -15.58
CA GLY A 292 -11.79 16.87 -15.55
C GLY A 292 -12.18 17.35 -14.15
N ARG A 293 -11.65 16.73 -13.09
CA ARG A 293 -12.06 16.94 -11.68
C ARG A 293 -13.57 16.81 -11.51
N LEU A 294 -14.10 15.72 -12.03
CA LEU A 294 -15.53 15.41 -12.01
C LEU A 294 -15.84 14.44 -10.87
N THR A 295 -17.07 14.51 -10.36
CA THR A 295 -17.62 13.38 -9.61
C THR A 295 -17.79 12.17 -10.52
N LEU A 296 -17.93 11.00 -9.90
CA LEU A 296 -18.30 9.78 -10.59
C LEU A 296 -19.62 9.27 -10.00
N GLU A 297 -20.63 9.16 -10.85
CA GLU A 297 -21.87 8.44 -10.51
C GLU A 297 -21.61 6.95 -10.74
N VAL A 298 -21.71 6.15 -9.68
CA VAL A 298 -21.42 4.71 -9.71
C VAL A 298 -22.66 3.89 -9.44
N THR A 299 -22.78 2.76 -10.14
CA THR A 299 -23.92 1.84 -10.01
C THR A 299 -23.43 0.43 -9.78
N ASP A 300 -23.81 -0.15 -8.65
CA ASP A 300 -23.51 -1.53 -8.27
C ASP A 300 -22.02 -1.89 -8.37
N LEU A 301 -21.13 -0.99 -7.94
CA LEU A 301 -19.72 -1.34 -7.81
C LEU A 301 -19.52 -2.31 -6.64
N PRO A 302 -18.76 -3.41 -6.80
CA PRO A 302 -18.44 -4.29 -5.70
C PRO A 302 -17.63 -3.56 -4.63
N LEU A 303 -18.06 -3.69 -3.38
CA LEU A 303 -17.39 -3.13 -2.20
C LEU A 303 -16.74 -4.26 -1.42
N LEU A 304 -15.42 -4.22 -1.28
CA LEU A 304 -14.68 -5.15 -0.45
C LEU A 304 -14.91 -4.83 1.05
N PRO A 305 -14.79 -5.83 1.94
CA PRO A 305 -14.96 -5.65 3.39
C PRO A 305 -14.10 -4.55 4.02
N GLY A 306 -12.95 -4.24 3.42
CA GLY A 306 -12.03 -3.17 3.85
C GLY A 306 -12.33 -1.77 3.31
N GLY A 307 -13.47 -1.56 2.64
CA GLY A 307 -13.86 -0.27 2.09
C GLY A 307 -13.30 0.05 0.69
N ASP A 308 -12.57 -0.87 0.10
CA ASP A 308 -12.04 -0.73 -1.26
C ASP A 308 -13.11 -1.12 -2.29
N LEU A 309 -13.31 -0.29 -3.31
CA LEU A 309 -14.18 -0.55 -4.44
C LEU A 309 -13.40 -1.29 -5.54
N ILE A 310 -14.02 -2.31 -6.12
CA ILE A 310 -13.51 -2.93 -7.35
C ILE A 310 -13.98 -2.07 -8.52
N TRP A 311 -13.04 -1.46 -9.25
CA TRP A 311 -13.37 -0.59 -10.36
C TRP A 311 -13.94 -1.35 -11.56
N HIS A 312 -15.09 -0.91 -12.03
CA HIS A 312 -15.71 -1.35 -13.29
C HIS A 312 -16.13 -0.09 -14.05
N ASP A 313 -15.40 0.21 -15.14
CA ASP A 313 -15.59 1.46 -15.90
C ASP A 313 -16.99 1.54 -16.54
N ASP A 314 -17.56 0.39 -16.90
CA ASP A 314 -18.92 0.23 -17.44
C ASP A 314 -20.03 0.49 -16.40
N ARG A 315 -19.67 0.53 -15.11
CA ARG A 315 -20.55 0.80 -13.97
C ARG A 315 -20.36 2.20 -13.38
N ALA A 316 -19.63 3.06 -14.08
CA ALA A 316 -19.38 4.43 -13.69
C ALA A 316 -19.70 5.40 -14.82
N ARG A 317 -20.08 6.63 -14.47
CA ARG A 317 -20.26 7.74 -15.41
C ARG A 317 -19.72 9.03 -14.80
N ALA A 318 -19.17 9.89 -15.64
CA ALA A 318 -18.77 11.23 -15.22
C ALA A 318 -20.01 12.02 -14.77
N GLY A 319 -19.90 12.67 -13.61
CA GLY A 319 -20.90 13.59 -13.07
C GLY A 319 -20.48 15.05 -13.23
N GLU A 320 -20.94 15.88 -12.28
CA GLU A 320 -20.66 17.32 -12.25
C GLU A 320 -19.21 17.61 -11.81
N PRO A 321 -18.64 18.76 -12.18
CA PRO A 321 -17.36 19.22 -11.63
C PRO A 321 -17.40 19.34 -10.10
N ALA A 322 -16.36 18.84 -9.43
CA ALA A 322 -16.20 18.95 -7.99
C ALA A 322 -14.75 19.30 -7.64
N ASP A 323 -14.57 20.42 -6.93
CA ASP A 323 -13.25 20.83 -6.44
C ASP A 323 -12.83 19.95 -5.25
N PRO A 324 -11.70 19.20 -5.32
CA PRO A 324 -11.30 18.29 -4.25
C PRO A 324 -11.02 18.98 -2.91
N PHE A 325 -10.60 20.25 -2.90
CA PHE A 325 -10.39 21.02 -1.66
C PHE A 325 -11.72 21.45 -1.03
N VAL A 326 -12.73 21.77 -1.83
CA VAL A 326 -14.09 22.00 -1.32
C VAL A 326 -14.66 20.70 -0.74
N THR A 327 -14.54 19.59 -1.50
CA THR A 327 -14.93 18.25 -1.04
C THR A 327 -14.26 17.90 0.28
N ALA A 328 -12.94 18.04 0.38
CA ALA A 328 -12.20 17.70 1.60
C ALA A 328 -12.63 18.58 2.78
N ARG A 329 -12.81 19.89 2.57
CA ARG A 329 -13.19 20.82 3.64
C ARG A 329 -14.60 20.57 4.19
N VAL A 330 -15.53 20.14 3.33
CA VAL A 330 -16.93 19.92 3.70
C VAL A 330 -17.16 18.49 4.21
N GLY A 331 -16.63 17.49 3.52
CA GLY A 331 -17.03 16.10 3.73
C GLY A 331 -16.07 15.28 4.60
N LEU A 332 -14.78 15.64 4.66
CA LEU A 332 -13.77 14.73 5.23
C LEU A 332 -13.90 14.53 6.74
N ALA A 333 -14.24 15.58 7.49
CA ALA A 333 -14.39 15.51 8.95
C ALA A 333 -15.59 14.66 9.38
N GLY A 334 -16.67 14.65 8.58
CA GLY A 334 -17.88 13.86 8.85
C GLY A 334 -17.87 12.47 8.23
N ALA A 335 -16.79 12.10 7.52
CA ALA A 335 -16.74 10.85 6.79
C ALA A 335 -16.43 9.66 7.71
N THR A 336 -17.13 8.55 7.49
CA THR A 336 -16.83 7.28 8.18
C THR A 336 -15.69 6.56 7.47
N ALA A 337 -14.61 6.25 8.20
CA ALA A 337 -13.51 5.45 7.70
C ALA A 337 -13.86 3.95 7.66
N PRO A 338 -13.34 3.18 6.71
CA PRO A 338 -13.63 1.77 6.64
C PRO A 338 -12.89 0.98 7.73
N ALA A 339 -13.45 -0.18 8.07
CA ALA A 339 -12.75 -1.17 8.88
C ALA A 339 -11.51 -1.68 8.14
N VAL A 340 -10.46 -2.06 8.87
CA VAL A 340 -9.23 -2.61 8.28
C VAL A 340 -9.23 -4.14 8.45
N PRO A 341 -9.25 -4.92 7.34
CA PRO A 341 -9.19 -6.38 7.42
C PRO A 341 -7.89 -6.82 8.12
N PRO A 342 -7.89 -7.92 8.91
CA PRO A 342 -6.75 -8.31 9.74
C PRO A 342 -5.41 -8.39 9.00
N LEU A 343 -5.37 -8.99 7.81
CA LEU A 343 -4.12 -9.07 7.02
C LEU A 343 -3.65 -7.71 6.51
N GLU A 344 -4.52 -6.71 6.41
CA GLU A 344 -4.17 -5.36 5.97
C GLU A 344 -3.71 -4.43 7.10
N ARG A 345 -3.78 -4.90 8.36
CA ARG A 345 -3.33 -4.15 9.53
C ARG A 345 -1.80 -4.19 9.60
N HIS A 346 -1.19 -3.28 8.85
CA HIS A 346 0.26 -3.09 8.87
C HIS A 346 0.56 -1.58 8.90
N PRO A 347 1.49 -1.10 9.73
CA PRO A 347 1.76 0.33 9.87
C PRO A 347 2.01 1.05 8.54
N VAL A 348 2.81 0.45 7.65
CA VAL A 348 3.15 1.05 6.34
C VAL A 348 1.95 1.18 5.38
N ARG A 349 0.83 0.49 5.69
CA ARG A 349 -0.42 0.57 4.93
C ARG A 349 -1.33 1.70 5.40
N ILE A 350 -1.02 2.37 6.51
CA ILE A 350 -1.73 3.57 6.95
C ILE A 350 -1.51 4.65 5.89
N ALA A 351 -2.62 5.13 5.32
CA ALA A 351 -2.67 6.10 4.24
C ALA A 351 -3.99 6.88 4.37
N GLU A 352 -4.07 7.69 5.41
CA GLU A 352 -5.30 8.33 5.88
C GLU A 352 -5.45 9.74 5.27
N PRO A 353 -6.50 10.01 4.46
CA PRO A 353 -6.67 11.32 3.84
C PRO A 353 -6.86 12.44 4.86
N VAL A 354 -6.17 13.55 4.65
CA VAL A 354 -6.29 14.78 5.44
C VAL A 354 -6.27 16.02 4.55
N LEU A 355 -6.93 17.07 5.03
CA LEU A 355 -6.78 18.43 4.52
C LEU A 355 -5.99 19.24 5.55
N LEU A 356 -4.88 19.83 5.12
CA LEU A 356 -4.07 20.74 5.91
C LEU A 356 -4.18 22.15 5.35
N GLU A 357 -4.43 23.10 6.24
CA GLU A 357 -4.49 24.54 5.98
C GLU A 357 -3.88 25.29 7.16
N GLY A 358 -3.52 26.56 6.99
CA GLY A 358 -2.94 27.36 8.10
C GLY A 358 -1.59 26.81 8.56
N TYR A 359 -0.72 26.49 7.60
CA TYR A 359 0.65 26.06 7.88
C TYR A 359 1.68 26.95 7.19
N THR A 360 2.87 26.96 7.78
CA THR A 360 4.10 27.47 7.18
C THR A 360 4.96 26.30 6.74
N ALA A 361 5.33 26.28 5.46
CA ALA A 361 6.27 25.32 4.93
C ALA A 361 7.71 25.77 5.23
N VAL A 362 8.48 24.89 5.84
CA VAL A 362 9.88 25.14 6.23
C VAL A 362 10.76 24.02 5.65
N THR A 363 11.86 24.40 5.02
CA THR A 363 12.88 23.47 4.55
C THR A 363 14.05 23.53 5.52
N GLY A 364 14.38 22.38 6.13
CA GLY A 364 15.51 22.24 7.04
C GLY A 364 16.86 22.26 6.32
N GLU A 365 17.95 22.22 7.09
CA GLU A 365 19.33 22.18 6.56
C GLU A 365 19.64 20.88 5.78
N ASP A 366 18.90 19.81 6.06
CA ASP A 366 18.98 18.50 5.40
C ASP A 366 18.06 18.39 4.17
N ASP A 367 17.55 19.52 3.66
CA ASP A 367 16.54 19.61 2.60
C ASP A 367 15.19 18.92 2.94
N THR A 368 14.97 18.52 4.20
CA THR A 368 13.68 17.97 4.63
C THR A 368 12.62 19.07 4.65
N LEU A 369 11.55 18.88 3.87
CA LEU A 369 10.39 19.75 3.91
C LEU A 369 9.47 19.36 5.07
N THR A 370 9.10 20.34 5.89
CA THR A 370 8.14 20.18 6.99
C THR A 370 7.03 21.21 6.90
N PHE A 371 5.85 20.87 7.41
CA PHE A 371 4.75 21.80 7.62
C PHE A 371 4.60 22.07 9.11
N VAL A 372 4.74 23.34 9.48
CA VAL A 372 4.50 23.84 10.85
C VAL A 372 3.15 24.52 10.84
N LEU A 373 2.16 23.96 11.55
CA LEU A 373 0.83 24.56 11.62
C LEU A 373 0.79 25.74 12.58
N ASP A 374 -0.08 26.70 12.28
CA ASP A 374 -0.26 27.90 13.07
C ASP A 374 -0.71 27.54 14.50
N GLY A 375 0.12 27.89 15.49
CA GLY A 375 -0.14 27.63 16.91
C GLY A 375 0.48 26.36 17.47
N ASP A 376 1.21 25.59 16.66
CA ASP A 376 2.02 24.47 17.14
C ASP A 376 3.44 24.93 17.53
N ASP A 377 4.06 24.22 18.48
CA ASP A 377 5.48 24.36 18.80
C ASP A 377 6.32 23.99 17.55
N PRO A 378 7.47 24.63 17.25
CA PRO A 378 8.39 24.14 16.23
C PRO A 378 8.73 22.64 16.32
N ASP A 379 8.67 22.03 17.51
CA ASP A 379 8.83 20.57 17.70
C ASP A 379 7.63 19.73 17.21
N GLY A 380 6.50 20.37 16.86
CA GLY A 380 5.30 19.75 16.29
C GLY A 380 5.28 19.72 14.75
N ALA A 381 6.40 19.99 14.09
CA ALA A 381 6.49 20.01 12.63
C ALA A 381 6.16 18.64 12.01
N LEU A 382 5.30 18.63 10.98
CA LEU A 382 4.94 17.42 10.25
C LEU A 382 5.85 17.24 9.03
N PRO A 383 6.67 16.16 8.94
CA PRO A 383 7.48 15.89 7.77
C PRO A 383 6.62 15.67 6.52
N VAL A 384 7.06 16.23 5.39
CA VAL A 384 6.38 16.11 4.11
C VAL A 384 7.20 15.23 3.17
N ALA A 385 6.65 14.08 2.80
CA ALA A 385 7.29 13.06 1.98
C ALA A 385 7.25 13.45 0.49
N VAL A 386 8.02 14.48 0.11
CA VAL A 386 8.13 14.95 -1.28
C VAL A 386 8.91 14.00 -2.19
N ASP A 387 9.67 13.07 -1.62
CA ASP A 387 10.32 11.95 -2.28
C ASP A 387 9.34 10.89 -2.80
N ARG A 388 8.13 10.83 -2.20
CA ARG A 388 7.03 9.97 -2.64
C ARG A 388 6.16 10.59 -3.74
N LEU A 389 6.49 11.79 -4.24
CA LEU A 389 5.76 12.39 -5.34
C LEU A 389 5.97 11.55 -6.62
N PRO A 390 4.89 11.13 -7.30
CA PRO A 390 5.05 10.26 -8.46
C PRO A 390 5.61 11.03 -9.65
N SER A 391 6.56 10.39 -10.35
CA SER A 391 7.23 10.95 -11.53
C SER A 391 6.28 11.30 -12.68
N CYS A 392 5.07 10.71 -12.68
CA CYS A 392 4.03 10.93 -13.68
C CYS A 392 3.06 12.07 -13.37
N GLY A 393 3.15 12.67 -12.17
CA GLY A 393 2.28 13.77 -11.75
C GLY A 393 2.94 15.15 -11.92
N PRO A 394 2.15 16.23 -11.96
CA PRO A 394 2.68 17.60 -12.06
C PRO A 394 3.13 18.21 -10.73
N LEU A 395 2.92 17.52 -9.61
CA LEU A 395 3.39 17.98 -8.30
C LEU A 395 4.92 17.95 -8.24
N THR A 396 5.49 19.02 -7.68
CA THR A 396 6.94 19.13 -7.47
C THR A 396 7.23 19.58 -6.04
N PRO A 397 8.39 19.24 -5.46
CA PRO A 397 8.76 19.71 -4.11
C PRO A 397 8.65 21.22 -3.96
N LYS A 398 9.05 21.98 -4.99
CA LYS A 398 8.94 23.46 -5.02
C LYS A 398 7.49 23.96 -4.98
N LEU A 399 6.57 23.25 -5.65
CA LEU A 399 5.16 23.61 -5.62
C LEU A 399 4.56 23.33 -4.23
N VAL A 400 4.92 22.19 -3.64
CA VAL A 400 4.51 21.82 -2.28
C VAL A 400 5.04 22.83 -1.26
N ALA A 401 6.30 23.23 -1.33
CA ALA A 401 6.88 24.23 -0.42
C ALA A 401 6.21 25.63 -0.53
N ARG A 402 5.57 25.95 -1.67
CA ARG A 402 4.86 27.23 -1.87
C ARG A 402 3.37 27.18 -1.56
N SER A 403 2.87 26.00 -1.22
CA SER A 403 1.44 25.76 -1.02
C SER A 403 0.89 26.44 0.24
N LYS A 404 -0.43 26.64 0.24
CA LYS A 404 -1.20 27.22 1.34
C LYS A 404 -2.32 26.32 1.85
N ALA A 405 -2.68 25.31 1.05
CA ALA A 405 -3.47 24.18 1.48
C ALA A 405 -2.92 22.93 0.79
N CYS A 406 -3.01 21.80 1.48
CA CYS A 406 -2.58 20.50 0.96
C CYS A 406 -3.62 19.43 1.31
N ILE A 407 -4.06 18.68 0.30
CA ILE A 407 -4.70 17.37 0.52
C ILE A 407 -3.57 16.35 0.44
N GLY A 408 -3.46 15.51 1.47
CA GLY A 408 -2.44 14.48 1.53
C GLY A 408 -2.90 13.23 2.24
N LEU A 409 -2.01 12.24 2.28
CA LEU A 409 -2.16 11.01 3.05
C LEU A 409 -1.23 11.08 4.24
N LEU A 410 -1.78 10.97 5.45
CA LEU A 410 -0.97 10.66 6.62
C LEU A 410 -0.52 9.21 6.54
N ARG A 411 0.79 9.04 6.64
CA ARG A 411 1.46 7.75 6.60
C ARG A 411 2.32 7.59 7.83
N TRP A 412 2.47 6.34 8.26
CA TRP A 412 3.47 6.00 9.25
C TRP A 412 4.47 5.05 8.61
N ASP A 413 5.73 5.48 8.55
CA ASP A 413 6.84 4.68 8.03
C ASP A 413 8.09 4.89 8.87
N ALA A 414 8.93 3.85 8.95
CA ALA A 414 10.22 3.89 9.65
C ALA A 414 10.17 4.60 11.02
N GLY A 415 9.13 4.32 11.81
CA GLY A 415 8.98 4.85 13.17
C GLY A 415 8.32 6.23 13.30
N ARG A 416 7.94 6.90 12.19
CA ARG A 416 7.46 8.28 12.23
C ARG A 416 6.23 8.52 11.34
N TRP A 417 5.47 9.56 11.69
CA TRP A 417 4.42 10.10 10.83
C TRP A 417 5.00 11.01 9.75
N SER A 418 4.43 10.96 8.55
CA SER A 418 4.70 11.89 7.46
C SER A 418 3.44 12.15 6.63
N LEU A 419 3.44 13.28 5.93
CA LEU A 419 2.41 13.63 4.97
C LEU A 419 2.91 13.37 3.54
N GLN A 420 2.21 12.52 2.79
CA GLN A 420 2.39 12.41 1.35
C GLN A 420 1.39 13.33 0.62
N PRO A 421 1.85 14.36 -0.12
CA PRO A 421 0.95 15.24 -0.85
C PRO A 421 0.23 14.53 -2.02
N LEU A 422 -1.08 14.75 -2.15
CA LEU A 422 -1.89 14.34 -3.31
C LEU A 422 -2.35 15.55 -4.15
N ALA A 423 -2.54 16.69 -3.50
CA ALA A 423 -2.87 17.94 -4.14
C ALA A 423 -2.42 19.14 -3.31
N VAL A 424 -2.14 20.26 -3.96
CA VAL A 424 -1.80 21.52 -3.31
C VAL A 424 -2.51 22.71 -3.94
N GLN A 425 -2.86 23.71 -3.13
CA GLN A 425 -3.28 25.02 -3.58
C GLN A 425 -2.19 26.05 -3.34
N VAL A 426 -1.91 26.85 -4.37
CA VAL A 426 -0.99 27.99 -4.29
C VAL A 426 -1.76 29.27 -4.54
N ARG A 427 -1.45 30.32 -3.76
CA ARG A 427 -1.97 31.67 -4.00
C ARG A 427 -0.99 32.47 -4.86
N ALA A 428 -1.47 33.02 -5.96
CA ALA A 428 -0.72 33.93 -6.84
C ALA A 428 -1.53 35.21 -7.12
N LYS A 429 -0.93 36.17 -7.84
CA LYS A 429 -1.61 37.43 -8.20
C LYS A 429 -2.93 37.24 -8.97
N GLY A 430 -3.12 36.09 -9.63
CA GLY A 430 -4.34 35.75 -10.39
C GLY A 430 -5.38 34.93 -9.62
N GLY A 431 -5.19 34.66 -8.33
CA GLY A 431 -6.09 33.85 -7.51
C GLY A 431 -5.43 32.61 -6.90
N VAL A 432 -6.27 31.68 -6.45
CA VAL A 432 -5.85 30.38 -5.91
C VAL A 432 -5.93 29.34 -7.02
N THR A 433 -4.87 28.57 -7.22
CA THR A 433 -4.80 27.51 -8.23
C THR A 433 -4.44 26.19 -7.57
N GLY A 434 -5.20 25.13 -7.87
CA GLY A 434 -4.96 23.77 -7.39
C GLY A 434 -4.23 22.90 -8.43
N THR A 435 -3.27 22.12 -7.96
CA THR A 435 -2.55 21.10 -8.75
C THR A 435 -2.67 19.75 -8.04
N HIS A 436 -2.97 18.70 -8.79
CA HIS A 436 -3.25 17.36 -8.29
C HIS A 436 -2.37 16.33 -8.99
N THR A 437 -2.03 15.24 -8.30
CA THR A 437 -1.32 14.11 -8.90
C THR A 437 -1.99 13.60 -10.19
N GLY A 438 -3.32 13.51 -10.19
CA GLY A 438 -4.12 12.98 -11.30
C GLY A 438 -4.35 13.93 -12.48
N ASP A 439 -3.84 15.16 -12.46
CA ASP A 439 -4.11 16.14 -13.53
C ASP A 439 -3.60 15.65 -14.91
N TRP A 440 -2.62 14.73 -14.96
CA TRP A 440 -2.08 14.16 -16.22
C TRP A 440 -2.78 12.88 -16.70
N ALA A 441 -3.92 12.52 -16.12
CA ALA A 441 -4.64 11.28 -16.43
C ALA A 441 -5.03 11.11 -17.91
N GLN A 442 -5.19 12.20 -18.66
CA GLN A 442 -5.48 12.18 -20.11
C GLN A 442 -4.27 12.62 -20.97
N GLY A 443 -3.07 12.63 -20.38
CA GLY A 443 -1.83 13.10 -21.01
C GLY A 443 -1.34 14.44 -20.45
N PRO A 444 -0.21 14.96 -20.99
CA PRO A 444 0.41 16.16 -20.45
C PRO A 444 -0.51 17.38 -20.55
N THR A 445 -0.74 18.07 -19.43
CA THR A 445 -1.57 19.28 -19.40
C THR A 445 -0.84 20.56 -19.79
N ASP A 446 0.51 20.54 -19.78
CA ASP A 446 1.32 21.67 -20.24
C ASP A 446 1.58 21.59 -21.77
N PRO A 447 1.44 22.69 -22.52
CA PRO A 447 1.64 22.71 -23.97
C PRO A 447 3.01 22.25 -24.46
N LYS A 448 4.10 22.48 -23.71
CA LYS A 448 5.45 22.03 -24.10
C LYS A 448 5.60 20.53 -23.93
N ALA A 449 5.09 19.99 -22.82
CA ALA A 449 5.07 18.56 -22.57
C ALA A 449 4.16 17.82 -23.57
N ALA A 450 3.00 18.40 -23.91
CA ALA A 450 2.11 17.88 -24.94
C ALA A 450 2.79 17.85 -26.32
N LYS A 451 3.53 18.91 -26.69
CA LYS A 451 4.30 18.96 -27.95
C LYS A 451 5.42 17.93 -28.00
N ALA A 452 6.12 17.69 -26.88
CA ALA A 452 7.13 16.64 -26.78
C ALA A 452 6.51 15.25 -26.93
N ALA A 453 5.41 14.96 -26.23
CA ALA A 453 4.69 13.69 -26.34
C ALA A 453 4.19 13.45 -27.79
N ALA A 454 3.60 14.46 -28.42
CA ALA A 454 3.16 14.37 -29.82
C ALA A 454 4.31 14.09 -30.80
N ARG A 455 5.53 14.58 -30.53
CA ARG A 455 6.72 14.35 -31.37
C ARG A 455 7.27 12.93 -31.24
N HIS A 456 7.20 12.33 -30.06
CA HIS A 456 7.83 11.04 -29.76
C HIS A 456 6.88 9.84 -29.88
N GLY A 457 5.57 10.09 -30.08
CA GLY A 457 4.56 9.04 -30.22
C GLY A 457 4.23 8.35 -28.89
N ASN A 458 3.35 7.35 -28.94
CA ASN A 458 2.96 6.56 -27.77
C ASN A 458 3.93 5.37 -27.59
N PRO A 459 4.85 5.41 -26.61
CA PRO A 459 5.82 4.33 -26.40
C PRO A 459 5.15 3.01 -26.01
N VAL A 460 4.04 3.06 -25.27
CA VAL A 460 3.27 1.86 -24.86
C VAL A 460 2.68 1.16 -26.07
N ALA A 461 2.12 1.90 -27.03
CA ALA A 461 1.57 1.33 -28.25
C ALA A 461 2.65 0.61 -29.08
N VAL A 462 3.84 1.20 -29.20
CA VAL A 462 4.97 0.58 -29.91
C VAL A 462 5.41 -0.72 -29.23
N LEU A 463 5.47 -0.74 -27.89
CA LEU A 463 5.83 -1.94 -27.13
C LEU A 463 4.77 -3.04 -27.27
N ARG A 464 3.48 -2.71 -27.16
CA ARG A 464 2.37 -3.65 -27.36
C ARG A 464 2.40 -4.26 -28.77
N GLU A 465 2.66 -3.44 -29.80
CA GLU A 465 2.79 -3.92 -31.17
C GLU A 465 3.96 -4.92 -31.33
N ARG A 466 5.13 -4.58 -30.78
CA ARG A 466 6.31 -5.46 -30.81
C ARG A 466 6.07 -6.77 -30.09
N ALA A 467 5.52 -6.73 -28.88
CA ALA A 467 5.17 -7.92 -28.12
C ALA A 467 4.18 -8.81 -28.88
N GLY A 468 3.13 -8.24 -29.46
CA GLY A 468 2.16 -8.98 -30.26
C GLY A 468 2.75 -9.61 -31.54
N ARG A 469 3.86 -9.08 -32.09
CA ARG A 469 4.58 -9.74 -33.19
C ARG A 469 5.44 -10.91 -32.72
N LEU A 470 6.00 -10.83 -31.51
CA LEU A 470 6.79 -11.90 -30.91
C LEU A 470 5.92 -13.09 -30.51
N LEU A 471 4.75 -12.86 -29.93
CA LEU A 471 3.81 -13.90 -29.50
C LEU A 471 3.08 -14.62 -30.66
N ARG A 472 3.20 -14.11 -31.89
CA ARG A 472 2.62 -14.72 -33.11
C ARG A 472 3.61 -15.62 -33.85
N ARG A 473 4.83 -15.76 -33.35
CA ARG A 473 5.84 -16.73 -33.79
C ARG A 473 5.92 -17.85 -32.78
#